data_AF-A0A7S1P298-F1
#
_entry.id   AF-A0A7S1P298-F1
#
_cell.length_a   1.000
_cell.length_b   1.000
_cell.length_c   1.000
_cell.angle_alpha   90.00
_cell.angle_beta   90.00
_cell.angle_gamma   90.00
#
_symmetry.space_group_name_H-M   'P 1'
#
loop_
_entity.id
_entity.type
_entity.pdbx_description
1 polymer ?
#
loop_
_entity_poly.entity_id
_entity_poly.type
_entity_poly.pdbx_seq_one_letter_code
_entity_poly.pdbx_strand_id
1 'polypeptide(L)'
;MKTVQRLAEALVTRVDDPSPLVRAKAIKILSEFCLNNPAHDKVCSLAANKFLDRVTTSDETESVQDKILDIFYQLWFDQGRSAGSASDRACIIFMDINMKAATAMDGATESFLDRLFKRATSKRTNRRDRSAMLAPWTSRILNSFLSSQDGARNDTRETVTRRLACLKCLHILSAYTPTAIGENVKYFTPYLTLNKDKVAINPSQGMLVTIVLNIISAVLPAMDTPASLKSTLTKAQDDILKLATYSDSIAGIIKENTPSYLIKAARTCIAAVVQHVTYDYKKCIEPLLVHGVAYLAWLRKKFSESRGQARAREHIVIAHRVAMALGSLLAALPLDKIILSADDLCKDDDGTTSPT
;
A
#
# COMPACT_ATOMS: atom_id res chain seq x y z
N MET A 1 -38.89 8.05 16.33
CA MET A 1 -37.47 7.93 15.89
C MET A 1 -36.46 7.99 17.05
N LYS A 2 -36.49 8.98 17.97
CA LYS A 2 -35.50 9.10 19.06
C LYS A 2 -35.36 7.87 19.98
N THR A 3 -36.43 7.13 20.23
CA THR A 3 -36.42 5.93 21.10
C THR A 3 -35.69 4.74 20.48
N VAL A 4 -35.92 4.49 19.18
CA VAL A 4 -35.25 3.40 18.43
C VAL A 4 -33.74 3.65 18.36
N GLN A 5 -33.35 4.90 18.13
CA GLN A 5 -31.95 5.30 18.15
C GLN A 5 -31.30 5.07 19.52
N ARG A 6 -31.94 5.50 20.62
CA ARG A 6 -31.41 5.30 21.98
C ARG A 6 -31.26 3.83 22.35
N LEU A 7 -32.22 2.99 21.95
CA LEU A 7 -32.15 1.55 22.18
C LEU A 7 -31.01 0.92 21.39
N ALA A 8 -30.82 1.32 20.13
CA ALA A 8 -29.73 0.81 19.32
C ALA A 8 -28.36 1.29 19.84
N GLU A 9 -28.24 2.55 20.29
CA GLU A 9 -27.03 3.08 20.94
C GLU A 9 -26.71 2.33 22.25
N ALA A 10 -27.73 1.99 23.06
CA ALA A 10 -27.55 1.17 24.26
C ALA A 10 -27.21 -0.29 23.94
N LEU A 11 -27.62 -0.80 22.78
CA LEU A 11 -27.29 -2.15 22.33
C LEU A 11 -25.85 -2.24 21.80
N VAL A 12 -25.33 -1.17 21.19
CA VAL A 12 -23.92 -1.08 20.75
C VAL A 12 -22.95 -1.31 21.91
N THR A 13 -23.25 -0.79 23.11
CA THR A 13 -22.38 -1.01 24.28
C THR A 13 -22.34 -2.46 24.75
N ARG A 14 -23.37 -3.26 24.40
CA ARG A 14 -23.42 -4.70 24.72
C ARG A 14 -22.57 -5.58 23.81
N VAL A 15 -22.03 -5.02 22.73
CA VAL A 15 -20.98 -5.70 21.95
C VAL A 15 -19.72 -5.86 22.79
N ASP A 16 -19.50 -4.99 23.78
CA ASP A 16 -18.33 -5.04 24.65
C ASP A 16 -18.51 -5.91 25.90
N ASP A 17 -19.65 -6.60 26.06
CA ASP A 17 -19.99 -7.36 27.27
C ASP A 17 -18.99 -8.52 27.52
N PRO A 18 -18.60 -8.79 28.78
CA PRO A 18 -17.70 -9.91 29.10
C PRO A 18 -18.28 -11.27 28.71
N SER A 19 -19.62 -11.42 28.70
CA SER A 19 -20.28 -12.67 28.34
C SER A 19 -20.33 -12.87 26.82
N PRO A 20 -19.71 -13.94 26.27
CA PRO A 20 -19.75 -14.23 24.83
C PRO A 20 -21.18 -14.39 24.29
N LEU A 21 -22.11 -14.91 25.10
CA LEU A 21 -23.52 -15.07 24.71
C LEU A 21 -24.23 -13.72 24.54
N VAL A 22 -23.94 -12.77 25.43
CA VAL A 22 -24.50 -11.41 25.34
C VAL A 22 -23.96 -10.70 24.10
N ARG A 23 -22.66 -10.82 23.83
CA ARG A 23 -22.04 -10.27 22.61
C ARG A 23 -22.64 -10.85 21.34
N ALA A 24 -22.72 -12.17 21.23
CA ALA A 24 -23.27 -12.85 20.06
C ALA A 24 -24.73 -12.41 19.80
N LYS A 25 -25.53 -12.24 20.85
CA LYS A 25 -26.90 -11.75 20.74
C LYS A 25 -26.96 -10.28 20.34
N ALA A 26 -26.13 -9.42 20.94
CA ALA A 26 -26.03 -8.00 20.59
C ALA A 26 -25.61 -7.81 19.12
N ILE A 27 -24.58 -8.53 18.67
CA ILE A 27 -24.13 -8.53 17.27
C ILE A 27 -25.26 -8.96 16.35
N LYS A 28 -25.96 -10.06 16.65
CA LYS A 28 -27.08 -10.55 15.83
C LYS A 28 -28.18 -9.49 15.67
N ILE A 29 -28.65 -8.91 16.78
CA ILE A 29 -29.72 -7.92 16.76
C ILE A 29 -29.30 -6.63 16.04
N LEU A 30 -28.08 -6.14 16.30
CA LEU A 30 -27.55 -4.95 15.62
C LEU A 30 -27.38 -5.18 14.12
N SER A 31 -26.98 -6.39 13.72
CA SER A 31 -26.80 -6.74 12.31
C SER A 31 -28.13 -6.76 11.57
N GLU A 32 -29.14 -7.40 12.16
CA GLU A 32 -30.50 -7.40 11.63
C GLU A 32 -31.07 -5.98 11.57
N PHE A 33 -30.80 -5.15 12.59
CA PHE A 33 -31.18 -3.75 12.57
C PHE A 33 -30.52 -2.98 11.41
N CYS A 34 -29.20 -3.12 11.21
CA CYS A 34 -28.46 -2.43 10.16
C CYS A 34 -28.91 -2.86 8.76
N LEU A 35 -29.17 -4.15 8.56
CA LEU A 35 -29.69 -4.69 7.29
C LEU A 35 -31.09 -4.15 6.96
N ASN A 36 -31.95 -4.00 7.97
CA ASN A 36 -33.32 -3.53 7.79
C ASN A 36 -33.43 -2.00 7.77
N ASN A 37 -32.48 -1.27 8.36
CA ASN A 37 -32.53 0.18 8.53
C ASN A 37 -31.24 0.87 8.05
N PRO A 38 -30.82 0.70 6.79
CA PRO A 38 -29.55 1.26 6.28
C PRO A 38 -29.52 2.80 6.25
N ALA A 39 -30.64 3.49 6.47
CA ALA A 39 -30.71 4.95 6.58
C ALA A 39 -30.38 5.48 7.99
N HIS A 40 -30.16 4.60 8.96
CA HIS A 40 -29.84 5.00 10.33
C HIS A 40 -28.31 5.12 10.54
N ASP A 41 -27.67 5.99 9.75
CA ASP A 41 -26.22 6.06 9.55
C ASP A 41 -25.42 6.08 10.85
N LYS A 42 -25.81 6.91 11.83
CA LYS A 42 -25.09 7.02 13.11
C LYS A 42 -25.02 5.67 13.86
N VAL A 43 -26.10 4.90 13.86
CA VAL A 43 -26.17 3.60 14.55
C VAL A 43 -25.39 2.55 13.76
N CYS A 44 -25.53 2.54 12.43
CA CYS A 44 -24.80 1.63 11.56
C CYS A 44 -23.28 1.85 11.66
N SER A 45 -22.84 3.12 11.69
CA SER A 45 -21.43 3.46 11.90
C SER A 45 -20.94 3.03 13.28
N LEU A 46 -21.72 3.23 14.34
CA LEU A 46 -21.36 2.80 15.70
C LEU A 46 -21.23 1.28 15.81
N ALA A 47 -22.21 0.54 15.27
CA ALA A 47 -22.20 -0.91 15.25
C ALA A 47 -21.01 -1.46 14.44
N ALA A 48 -20.75 -0.90 13.26
CA ALA A 48 -19.64 -1.33 12.40
C ALA A 48 -18.27 -1.08 13.04
N ASN A 49 -18.07 0.03 13.77
CA ASN A 49 -16.85 0.26 14.56
C ASN A 49 -16.67 -0.84 15.62
N LYS A 50 -17.72 -1.13 16.40
CA LYS A 50 -17.65 -2.16 17.45
C LYS A 50 -17.45 -3.58 16.89
N PHE A 51 -18.04 -3.87 15.74
CA PHE A 51 -17.82 -5.13 15.06
C PHE A 51 -16.37 -5.27 14.60
N LEU A 52 -15.78 -4.20 14.05
CA LEU A 52 -14.37 -4.20 13.66
C LEU A 52 -13.48 -4.45 14.88
N ASP A 53 -13.63 -3.69 15.96
CA ASP A 53 -12.88 -3.86 17.22
C ASP A 53 -12.90 -5.34 17.67
N ARG A 54 -14.07 -5.98 17.61
CA ARG A 54 -14.24 -7.38 18.00
C ARG A 54 -13.57 -8.36 17.06
N VAL A 55 -13.66 -8.17 15.75
CA VAL A 55 -12.98 -9.05 14.78
C VAL A 55 -11.46 -8.92 14.85
N THR A 56 -10.96 -7.78 15.31
CA THR A 56 -9.53 -7.51 15.49
C THR A 56 -8.97 -7.96 16.84
N THR A 57 -9.82 -8.30 17.81
CA THR A 57 -9.38 -8.75 19.15
C THR A 57 -9.05 -10.25 19.13
N SER A 58 -7.92 -10.64 19.75
CA SER A 58 -7.43 -12.04 19.80
C SER A 58 -8.34 -13.02 20.53
N ASP A 59 -9.18 -12.52 21.44
CA ASP A 59 -9.95 -13.34 22.39
C ASP A 59 -11.33 -13.75 21.85
N GLU A 60 -11.66 -13.34 20.62
CA GLU A 60 -12.95 -13.64 20.00
C GLU A 60 -12.89 -14.93 19.20
N THR A 61 -13.97 -15.73 19.26
CA THR A 61 -13.98 -17.03 18.57
C THR A 61 -14.06 -16.86 17.06
N GLU A 62 -13.42 -17.75 16.30
CA GLU A 62 -13.47 -17.77 14.82
C GLU A 62 -14.92 -17.74 14.31
N SER A 63 -15.83 -18.45 14.99
CA SER A 63 -17.26 -18.49 14.65
C SER A 63 -17.97 -17.13 14.73
N VAL A 64 -17.54 -16.24 15.63
CA VAL A 64 -18.09 -14.88 15.76
C VAL A 64 -17.46 -13.98 14.71
N GLN A 65 -16.16 -14.12 14.45
CA GLN A 65 -15.49 -13.37 13.39
C GLN A 65 -16.08 -13.67 12.01
N ASP A 66 -16.35 -14.94 11.69
CA ASP A 66 -17.00 -15.34 10.45
C ASP A 66 -18.42 -14.79 10.31
N LYS A 67 -19.21 -14.79 11.40
CA LYS A 67 -20.53 -14.16 11.39
C LYS A 67 -20.44 -12.67 11.07
N ILE A 68 -19.53 -11.96 11.71
CA ILE A 68 -19.33 -10.53 11.46
C ILE A 68 -18.91 -10.31 10.00
N LEU A 69 -18.00 -11.13 9.46
CA LEU A 69 -17.62 -11.09 8.04
C LEU A 69 -18.82 -11.33 7.11
N ASP A 70 -19.72 -12.26 7.44
CA ASP A 70 -20.93 -12.53 6.65
C ASP A 70 -21.91 -11.35 6.68
N ILE A 71 -22.05 -10.68 7.84
CA ILE A 71 -22.86 -9.47 7.98
C ILE A 71 -22.31 -8.35 7.10
N PHE A 72 -21.00 -8.08 7.18
CA PHE A 72 -20.35 -7.10 6.32
C PHE A 72 -20.48 -7.48 4.85
N TYR A 73 -20.34 -8.77 4.52
CA TYR A 73 -20.51 -9.24 3.15
C TYR A 73 -21.92 -8.93 2.63
N GLN A 74 -22.95 -9.22 3.43
CA GLN A 74 -24.34 -8.94 3.06
C GLN A 74 -24.61 -7.45 2.89
N LEU A 75 -24.13 -6.63 3.83
CA LEU A 75 -24.29 -5.18 3.77
C LEU A 75 -23.58 -4.54 2.57
N TRP A 76 -22.41 -5.07 2.19
CA TRP A 76 -21.48 -4.39 1.28
C TRP A 76 -21.50 -4.95 -0.15
N PHE A 77 -21.78 -6.24 -0.32
CA PHE A 77 -21.70 -6.91 -1.62
C PHE A 77 -22.99 -7.60 -2.05
N ASP A 78 -23.84 -8.03 -1.12
CA ASP A 78 -25.09 -8.75 -1.43
C ASP A 78 -26.24 -7.76 -1.68
N GLN A 79 -26.18 -7.08 -2.83
CA GLN A 79 -27.15 -6.03 -3.20
C GLN A 79 -28.44 -6.57 -3.80
N GLY A 80 -29.06 -7.58 -3.18
CA GLY A 80 -30.37 -8.09 -3.59
C GLY A 80 -31.54 -7.09 -3.45
N ARG A 81 -31.34 -5.82 -3.03
CA ARG A 81 -32.47 -4.91 -2.67
C ARG A 81 -32.40 -3.43 -3.02
N SER A 82 -31.31 -2.83 -3.49
CA SER A 82 -31.35 -1.51 -4.17
C SER A 82 -29.96 -1.08 -4.65
N ALA A 83 -29.77 -1.12 -5.96
CA ALA A 83 -28.67 -0.45 -6.60
C ALA A 83 -28.75 1.06 -6.33
N GLY A 84 -27.65 1.65 -5.84
CA GLY A 84 -27.43 3.10 -5.93
C GLY A 84 -27.17 3.87 -4.62
N SER A 85 -27.48 3.37 -3.42
CA SER A 85 -27.30 4.16 -2.17
C SER A 85 -26.71 3.41 -0.98
N ALA A 86 -26.87 2.08 -0.90
CA ALA A 86 -26.32 1.28 0.19
C ALA A 86 -24.78 1.16 0.11
N SER A 87 -24.25 1.03 -1.11
CA SER A 87 -22.81 0.92 -1.33
C SER A 87 -22.06 2.23 -1.16
N ASP A 88 -22.70 3.38 -1.43
CA ASP A 88 -22.15 4.71 -1.14
C ASP A 88 -22.05 4.92 0.37
N ARG A 89 -23.11 4.55 1.11
CA ARG A 89 -23.13 4.59 2.58
C ARG A 89 -22.12 3.64 3.20
N ALA A 90 -21.98 2.43 2.68
CA ALA A 90 -20.98 1.47 3.14
C ALA A 90 -19.54 1.98 2.92
N CYS A 91 -19.25 2.64 1.80
CA CYS A 91 -17.97 3.31 1.57
C CYS A 91 -17.75 4.50 2.53
N ILE A 92 -18.77 5.31 2.80
CA ILE A 92 -18.68 6.42 3.76
C ILE A 92 -18.44 5.89 5.18
N ILE A 93 -19.21 4.88 5.61
CA ILE A 93 -19.03 4.19 6.89
C ILE A 93 -17.63 3.59 6.96
N PHE A 94 -17.16 2.96 5.89
CA PHE A 94 -15.81 2.41 5.79
C PHE A 94 -14.72 3.48 5.88
N MET A 95 -14.88 4.61 5.19
CA MET A 95 -13.98 5.75 5.30
C MET A 95 -14.02 6.34 6.71
N ASP A 96 -15.19 6.49 7.33
CA ASP A 96 -15.35 7.00 8.69
C ASP A 96 -14.72 6.08 9.74
N ILE A 97 -14.86 4.75 9.59
CA ILE A 97 -14.21 3.74 10.43
C ILE A 97 -12.69 3.83 10.26
N ASN A 98 -12.19 3.85 9.02
CA ASN A 98 -10.76 3.97 8.76
C ASN A 98 -10.19 5.35 9.17
N MET A 99 -10.98 6.42 9.09
CA MET A 99 -10.59 7.77 9.49
C MET A 99 -10.39 7.87 11.01
N LYS A 100 -11.21 7.15 11.79
CA LYS A 100 -11.02 7.01 13.24
C LYS A 100 -9.87 6.05 13.56
N ALA A 101 -9.73 4.97 12.80
CA ALA A 101 -8.61 4.05 12.93
C ALA A 101 -7.29 4.65 12.45
N ALA A 102 -7.26 5.70 11.62
CA ALA A 102 -6.06 6.17 10.94
C ALA A 102 -5.04 6.93 11.83
N THR A 103 -5.24 7.02 13.14
CA THR A 103 -4.09 7.17 14.06
C THR A 103 -3.22 5.91 14.12
N ALA A 104 -3.78 4.76 13.76
CA ALA A 104 -3.21 3.44 13.74
C ALA A 104 -4.03 2.52 12.83
N MET A 105 -4.07 2.73 11.50
CA MET A 105 -4.62 1.66 10.66
C MET A 105 -3.69 0.48 10.85
N ASP A 106 -4.09 -0.38 11.78
CA ASP A 106 -3.30 -1.45 12.35
C ASP A 106 -3.42 -2.67 11.44
N GLY A 107 -2.51 -3.63 11.61
CA GLY A 107 -2.53 -4.85 10.80
C GLY A 107 -3.84 -5.63 10.93
N ALA A 108 -4.64 -5.37 11.97
CA ALA A 108 -5.89 -6.06 12.22
C ALA A 108 -7.02 -5.55 11.29
N THR A 109 -7.13 -4.24 11.08
CA THR A 109 -8.06 -3.67 10.09
C THR A 109 -7.71 -4.09 8.67
N GLU A 110 -6.43 -4.07 8.32
CA GLU A 110 -5.95 -4.53 7.00
C GLU A 110 -6.28 -6.02 6.78
N SER A 111 -6.03 -6.86 7.79
CA SER A 111 -6.38 -8.29 7.79
C SER A 111 -7.88 -8.54 7.67
N PHE A 112 -8.70 -7.77 8.38
CA PHE A 112 -10.16 -7.87 8.26
C PHE A 112 -10.63 -7.61 6.82
N LEU A 113 -10.12 -6.56 6.19
CA LEU A 113 -10.49 -6.21 4.83
C LEU A 113 -10.02 -7.24 3.81
N ASP A 114 -8.80 -7.74 3.96
CA ASP A 114 -8.31 -8.82 3.12
C ASP A 114 -9.22 -10.06 3.23
N ARG A 115 -9.57 -10.48 4.45
CA ARG A 115 -10.52 -11.59 4.67
C ARG A 115 -11.88 -11.33 4.05
N LEU A 116 -12.40 -10.11 4.16
CA LEU A 116 -13.70 -9.73 3.62
C LEU A 116 -13.70 -9.76 2.09
N PHE A 117 -12.71 -9.16 1.43
CA PHE A 117 -12.60 -9.18 -0.04
C PHE A 117 -12.32 -10.59 -0.56
N LYS A 118 -11.49 -11.37 0.14
CA LYS A 118 -11.25 -12.78 -0.16
C LYS A 118 -12.54 -13.59 -0.09
N ARG A 119 -13.36 -13.39 0.95
CA ARG A 119 -14.67 -14.04 1.08
C ARG A 119 -15.66 -13.58 0.01
N ALA A 120 -15.66 -12.29 -0.32
CA ALA A 120 -16.54 -11.76 -1.34
C ALA A 120 -16.22 -12.34 -2.72
N THR A 121 -14.93 -12.55 -2.99
CA THR A 121 -14.44 -13.07 -4.26
C THR A 121 -14.48 -14.60 -4.34
N SER A 122 -14.31 -15.33 -3.23
CA SER A 122 -14.33 -16.81 -3.20
C SER A 122 -15.69 -17.40 -3.54
N LYS A 123 -16.79 -16.66 -3.28
CA LYS A 123 -18.15 -17.06 -3.65
C LYS A 123 -18.42 -17.04 -5.17
N ARG A 124 -17.46 -16.60 -6.00
CA ARG A 124 -17.61 -16.54 -7.47
C ARG A 124 -16.54 -17.33 -8.20
N THR A 125 -16.96 -17.98 -9.29
CA THR A 125 -16.12 -18.91 -10.06
C THR A 125 -15.24 -18.20 -11.09
N ASN A 126 -15.69 -17.11 -11.72
CA ASN A 126 -14.92 -16.39 -12.75
C ASN A 126 -14.21 -15.13 -12.20
N ARG A 127 -12.96 -14.89 -12.66
CA ARG A 127 -12.17 -13.67 -12.39
C ARG A 127 -12.89 -12.39 -12.82
N ARG A 128 -13.64 -12.41 -13.93
CA ARG A 128 -14.42 -11.24 -14.37
C ARG A 128 -15.51 -10.86 -13.38
N ASP A 129 -16.26 -11.83 -12.87
CA ASP A 129 -17.36 -11.58 -11.91
C ASP A 129 -16.83 -11.17 -10.53
N ARG A 130 -15.64 -11.67 -10.15
CA ARG A 130 -14.90 -11.19 -8.97
C ARG A 130 -14.54 -9.72 -9.12
N SER A 131 -13.94 -9.36 -10.25
CA SER A 131 -13.53 -7.99 -10.51
C SER A 131 -14.72 -7.03 -10.67
N ALA A 132 -15.81 -7.46 -11.31
CA ALA A 132 -16.99 -6.63 -11.55
C ALA A 132 -17.70 -6.22 -10.25
N MET A 133 -17.74 -7.08 -9.23
CA MET A 133 -18.33 -6.73 -7.94
C MET A 133 -17.48 -5.73 -7.16
N LEU A 134 -16.17 -5.82 -7.28
CA LEU A 134 -15.24 -4.93 -6.56
C LEU A 134 -14.96 -3.63 -7.34
N ALA A 135 -15.21 -3.59 -8.66
CA ALA A 135 -14.98 -2.39 -9.47
C ALA A 135 -15.74 -1.12 -8.98
N PRO A 136 -17.01 -1.20 -8.53
CA PRO A 136 -17.68 -0.06 -7.91
C PRO A 136 -16.99 0.42 -6.63
N TRP A 137 -16.41 -0.49 -5.85
CA TRP A 137 -15.65 -0.14 -4.64
C TRP A 137 -14.36 0.58 -4.99
N THR A 138 -13.61 0.06 -5.96
CA THR A 138 -12.39 0.70 -6.47
C THR A 138 -12.67 2.12 -6.98
N SER A 139 -13.72 2.28 -7.78
CA SER A 139 -14.12 3.59 -8.34
C SER A 139 -14.50 4.60 -7.24
N ARG A 140 -15.23 4.17 -6.22
CA ARG A 140 -15.64 5.04 -5.10
C ARG A 140 -14.49 5.47 -4.22
N ILE A 141 -13.62 4.53 -3.83
CA ILE A 141 -12.46 4.84 -2.99
C ILE A 141 -11.54 5.80 -3.76
N LEU A 142 -11.37 5.60 -5.07
CA LEU A 142 -10.63 6.51 -5.92
C LEU A 142 -11.28 7.91 -5.97
N ASN A 143 -12.60 8.01 -6.17
CA ASN A 143 -13.28 9.30 -6.19
C ASN A 143 -13.14 10.06 -4.86
N SER A 144 -13.21 9.36 -3.72
CA SER A 144 -12.96 9.97 -2.40
C SER A 144 -11.51 10.43 -2.24
N PHE A 145 -10.56 9.61 -2.70
CA PHE A 145 -9.16 9.99 -2.74
C PHE A 145 -8.95 11.27 -3.56
N LEU A 146 -9.51 11.35 -4.78
CA LEU A 146 -9.42 12.53 -5.65
C LEU A 146 -10.07 13.76 -5.01
N SER A 147 -11.27 13.61 -4.45
CA SER A 147 -11.98 14.69 -3.73
C SER A 147 -11.16 15.22 -2.55
N SER A 148 -10.37 14.36 -1.90
CA SER A 148 -9.46 14.77 -0.83
C SER A 148 -8.20 15.48 -1.33
N GLN A 149 -7.89 15.44 -2.63
CA GLN A 149 -6.80 16.20 -3.25
C GLN A 149 -7.22 17.61 -3.68
N ASP A 150 -8.46 17.77 -4.16
CA ASP A 150 -8.96 19.04 -4.72
C ASP A 150 -9.15 20.17 -3.68
N GLY A 151 -9.08 19.86 -2.39
CA GLY A 151 -9.01 20.83 -1.28
C GLY A 151 -7.67 21.57 -1.20
N ALA A 152 -7.31 22.29 -2.26
CA ALA A 152 -5.95 22.72 -2.60
C ALA A 152 -5.36 23.91 -1.81
N ARG A 153 -5.66 24.12 -0.52
CA ARG A 153 -5.04 25.25 0.22
C ARG A 153 -4.51 24.97 1.62
N ASN A 154 -4.87 23.87 2.27
CA ASN A 154 -4.24 23.45 3.54
C ASN A 154 -4.41 21.94 3.70
N ASP A 155 -3.30 21.19 3.65
CA ASP A 155 -3.29 19.78 4.07
C ASP A 155 -3.57 19.73 5.58
N THR A 156 -4.85 19.67 5.95
CA THR A 156 -5.24 19.43 7.33
C THR A 156 -4.89 18.00 7.70
N ARG A 157 -4.62 17.74 8.98
CA ARG A 157 -4.39 16.38 9.49
C ARG A 157 -5.49 15.41 9.04
N GLU A 158 -6.75 15.86 9.02
CA GLU A 158 -7.89 15.07 8.55
C GLU A 158 -7.77 14.69 7.07
N THR A 159 -7.41 15.63 6.18
CA THR A 159 -7.26 15.33 4.75
C THR A 159 -6.14 14.33 4.47
N VAL A 160 -5.00 14.44 5.16
CA VAL A 160 -3.88 13.50 5.05
C VAL A 160 -4.28 12.11 5.54
N THR A 161 -4.96 12.04 6.69
CA THR A 161 -5.52 10.81 7.25
C THR A 161 -6.50 10.14 6.26
N ARG A 162 -7.36 10.92 5.60
CA ARG A 162 -8.30 10.42 4.59
C ARG A 162 -7.60 9.85 3.38
N ARG A 163 -6.59 10.55 2.86
CA ARG A 163 -5.77 10.06 1.75
C ARG A 163 -5.06 8.75 2.10
N LEU A 164 -4.47 8.68 3.30
CA LEU A 164 -3.78 7.49 3.78
C LEU A 164 -4.73 6.30 3.85
N ALA A 165 -5.92 6.50 4.43
CA ALA A 165 -6.94 5.48 4.49
C ALA A 165 -7.35 4.98 3.10
N CYS A 166 -7.66 5.88 2.17
CA CYS A 166 -8.04 5.51 0.81
C CYS A 166 -6.93 4.71 0.11
N LEU A 167 -5.68 5.16 0.21
CA LEU A 167 -4.54 4.48 -0.40
C LEU A 167 -4.30 3.08 0.18
N LYS A 168 -4.39 2.91 1.50
CA LYS A 168 -4.26 1.56 2.11
C LYS A 168 -5.35 0.62 1.61
N CYS A 169 -6.59 1.11 1.47
CA CYS A 169 -7.70 0.30 0.95
C CYS A 169 -7.49 -0.06 -0.53
N LEU A 170 -7.02 0.89 -1.34
CA LEU A 170 -6.64 0.64 -2.74
C LEU A 170 -5.49 -0.36 -2.84
N HIS A 171 -4.52 -0.33 -1.92
CA HIS A 171 -3.46 -1.32 -1.86
C HIS A 171 -4.01 -2.73 -1.62
N ILE A 172 -4.91 -2.92 -0.65
CA ILE A 172 -5.55 -4.24 -0.44
C ILE A 172 -6.33 -4.66 -1.68
N LEU A 173 -7.11 -3.75 -2.28
CA LEU A 173 -7.89 -4.02 -3.50
C LEU A 173 -7.02 -4.32 -4.73
N SER A 174 -5.75 -3.93 -4.75
CA SER A 174 -4.84 -4.22 -5.86
C SER A 174 -4.62 -5.71 -6.09
N ALA A 175 -4.69 -6.52 -5.03
CA ALA A 175 -4.63 -7.98 -5.12
C ALA A 175 -5.85 -8.59 -5.82
N TYR A 176 -7.01 -7.91 -5.77
CA TYR A 176 -8.29 -8.44 -6.26
C TYR A 176 -8.77 -7.79 -7.57
N THR A 177 -8.44 -6.51 -7.79
CA THR A 177 -8.86 -5.70 -8.96
C THR A 177 -7.70 -4.91 -9.60
N PRO A 178 -6.60 -5.60 -9.99
CA PRO A 178 -5.39 -4.91 -10.46
C PRO A 178 -5.64 -4.04 -11.69
N THR A 179 -6.41 -4.51 -12.67
CA THR A 179 -6.70 -3.77 -13.91
C THR A 179 -7.44 -2.46 -13.65
N ALA A 180 -8.49 -2.49 -12.82
CA ALA A 180 -9.27 -1.31 -12.47
C ALA A 180 -8.45 -0.26 -11.73
N ILE A 181 -7.50 -0.67 -10.88
CA ILE A 181 -6.58 0.27 -10.22
C ILE A 181 -5.53 0.79 -11.20
N GLY A 182 -5.02 -0.09 -12.06
CA GLY A 182 -4.01 0.21 -13.06
C GLY A 182 -4.37 1.35 -14.01
N GLU A 183 -5.60 1.34 -14.53
CA GLU A 183 -6.14 2.41 -15.38
C GLU A 183 -6.14 3.79 -14.69
N ASN A 184 -6.11 3.79 -13.36
CA ASN A 184 -6.21 4.97 -12.52
C ASN A 184 -4.87 5.36 -11.86
N VAL A 185 -3.76 4.66 -12.15
CA VAL A 185 -2.43 4.96 -11.58
C VAL A 185 -1.94 6.37 -11.92
N LYS A 186 -2.42 6.97 -13.03
CA LYS A 186 -2.13 8.36 -13.40
C LYS A 186 -2.46 9.38 -12.30
N TYR A 187 -3.39 9.07 -11.41
CA TYR A 187 -3.76 9.93 -10.29
C TYR A 187 -2.76 9.85 -9.12
N PHE A 188 -1.89 8.85 -9.09
CA PHE A 188 -0.84 8.71 -8.08
C PHE A 188 0.49 9.34 -8.50
N THR A 189 0.63 9.75 -9.75
CA THR A 189 1.88 10.33 -10.30
C THR A 189 2.44 11.48 -9.47
N PRO A 190 1.65 12.42 -8.91
CA PRO A 190 2.19 13.48 -8.06
C PRO A 190 2.99 12.97 -6.86
N TYR A 191 2.72 11.75 -6.38
CA TYR A 191 3.46 11.15 -5.27
C TYR A 191 4.77 10.50 -5.69
N LEU A 192 4.92 10.14 -6.98
CA LEU A 192 6.14 9.56 -7.53
C LEU A 192 7.20 10.63 -7.81
N THR A 193 6.77 11.84 -8.11
CA THR A 193 7.63 12.99 -8.40
C THR A 193 7.84 13.92 -7.20
N LEU A 194 7.44 13.49 -5.99
CA LEU A 194 7.58 14.29 -4.77
C LEU A 194 9.05 14.49 -4.41
N ASN A 195 9.42 15.73 -4.08
CA ASN A 195 10.78 16.09 -3.71
C ASN A 195 11.21 15.33 -2.43
N LYS A 196 12.31 14.57 -2.55
CA LYS A 196 12.93 13.74 -1.50
C LYS A 196 13.09 14.48 -0.17
N ASP A 197 13.43 15.76 -0.20
CA ASP A 197 13.65 16.57 1.01
C ASP A 197 12.36 16.75 1.81
N LYS A 198 11.20 16.85 1.16
CA LYS A 198 9.90 16.97 1.84
C LYS A 198 9.42 15.62 2.40
N VAL A 199 9.72 14.52 1.70
CA VAL A 199 9.35 13.16 2.09
C VAL A 199 10.16 12.67 3.30
N ALA A 200 11.45 13.02 3.38
CA ALA A 200 12.31 12.68 4.50
C ALA A 200 11.96 13.44 5.79
N ILE A 201 11.41 14.65 5.67
CA ILE A 201 11.06 15.50 6.83
C ILE A 201 9.66 15.18 7.37
N ASN A 202 8.74 14.67 6.52
CA ASN A 202 7.36 14.41 6.91
C ASN A 202 7.00 12.90 6.85
N PRO A 203 6.95 12.20 8.00
CA PRO A 203 6.61 10.77 8.06
C PRO A 203 5.29 10.41 7.39
N SER A 204 4.29 11.31 7.46
CA SER A 204 2.99 11.07 6.83
C SER A 204 3.09 11.07 5.30
N GLN A 205 3.91 11.95 4.72
CA GLN A 205 4.19 11.95 3.28
C GLN A 205 5.01 10.73 2.87
N GLY A 206 5.99 10.32 3.69
CA GLY A 206 6.72 9.06 3.50
C GLY A 206 5.82 7.84 3.42
N MET A 207 4.81 7.74 4.28
CA MET A 207 3.83 6.65 4.23
C MET A 207 2.95 6.69 2.97
N LEU A 208 2.46 7.87 2.57
CA LEU A 208 1.66 8.01 1.34
C LEU A 208 2.45 7.52 0.11
N VAL A 209 3.70 7.96 -0.04
CA VAL A 209 4.58 7.54 -1.13
C VAL A 209 4.83 6.03 -1.07
N THR A 210 5.10 5.48 0.11
CA THR A 210 5.32 4.04 0.30
C THR A 210 4.12 3.22 -0.19
N ILE A 211 2.90 3.61 0.18
CA ILE A 211 1.70 2.87 -0.23
C ILE A 211 1.47 2.98 -1.74
N VAL A 212 1.69 4.16 -2.33
CA VAL A 212 1.60 4.35 -3.79
C VAL A 212 2.58 3.42 -4.52
N LEU A 213 3.83 3.35 -4.06
CA LEU A 213 4.84 2.45 -4.65
C LEU A 213 4.41 0.98 -4.56
N ASN A 214 3.83 0.57 -3.43
CA ASN A 214 3.32 -0.80 -3.24
C ASN A 214 2.10 -1.09 -4.12
N ILE A 215 1.20 -0.13 -4.32
CA ILE A 215 0.06 -0.26 -5.26
C ILE A 215 0.59 -0.53 -6.67
N ILE A 216 1.51 0.30 -7.16
CA ILE A 216 2.06 0.15 -8.51
C ILE A 216 2.76 -1.20 -8.66
N SER A 217 3.58 -1.58 -7.68
CA SER A 217 4.30 -2.86 -7.66
C SER A 217 3.34 -4.06 -7.73
N ALA A 218 2.19 -3.99 -7.06
CA ALA A 218 1.22 -5.08 -7.03
C ALA A 218 0.38 -5.18 -8.32
N VAL A 219 0.12 -4.04 -8.97
CA VAL A 219 -0.75 -3.96 -10.15
C VAL A 219 -0.02 -4.36 -11.44
N LEU A 220 1.24 -3.94 -11.61
CA LEU A 220 2.00 -4.12 -12.84
C LEU A 220 2.11 -5.58 -13.33
N PRO A 221 2.36 -6.59 -12.47
CA PRO A 221 2.47 -7.98 -12.94
C PRO A 221 1.14 -8.56 -13.44
N ALA A 222 0.01 -7.97 -13.07
CA ALA A 222 -1.32 -8.55 -13.25
C ALA A 222 -2.14 -7.92 -14.38
N MET A 223 -1.58 -6.97 -15.13
CA MET A 223 -2.22 -6.27 -16.24
C MET A 223 -1.28 -6.02 -17.42
N ASP A 224 -1.85 -5.95 -18.61
CA ASP A 224 -1.15 -5.39 -19.77
C ASP A 224 -1.02 -3.88 -19.59
N THR A 225 0.20 -3.35 -19.63
CA THR A 225 0.47 -1.94 -19.31
C THR A 225 -0.07 -1.02 -20.43
N PRO A 226 -1.08 -0.16 -20.19
CA PRO A 226 -1.58 0.78 -21.18
C PRO A 226 -0.49 1.78 -21.59
N ALA A 227 -0.53 2.26 -22.82
CA ALA A 227 0.46 3.22 -23.34
C ALA A 227 0.56 4.50 -22.48
N SER A 228 -0.57 4.98 -21.97
CA SER A 228 -0.63 6.13 -21.06
C SER A 228 0.12 5.87 -19.75
N LEU A 229 -0.05 4.68 -19.16
CA LEU A 229 0.65 4.26 -17.96
C LEU A 229 2.15 4.08 -18.22
N LYS A 230 2.51 3.44 -19.34
CA LYS A 230 3.90 3.25 -19.75
C LYS A 230 4.64 4.58 -19.87
N SER A 231 4.05 5.59 -20.51
CA SER A 231 4.67 6.92 -20.63
C SER A 231 4.90 7.58 -19.27
N THR A 232 3.90 7.52 -18.38
CA THR A 232 3.99 8.08 -17.03
C THR A 232 5.04 7.40 -16.17
N LEU A 233 5.07 6.06 -16.16
CA LEU A 233 6.04 5.30 -15.38
C LEU A 233 7.46 5.42 -15.93
N THR A 234 7.62 5.54 -17.24
CA THR A 234 8.94 5.80 -17.85
C THR A 234 9.50 7.14 -17.40
N LYS A 235 8.67 8.19 -17.32
CA LYS A 235 9.08 9.51 -16.80
C LYS A 235 9.40 9.49 -15.31
N ALA A 236 8.62 8.74 -14.53
CA ALA A 236 8.85 8.60 -13.09
C ALA A 236 9.99 7.63 -12.75
N GLN A 237 10.47 6.82 -13.70
CA GLN A 237 11.49 5.80 -13.47
C GLN A 237 12.74 6.38 -12.82
N ASP A 238 13.24 7.50 -13.32
CA ASP A 238 14.46 8.12 -12.80
C ASP A 238 14.28 8.60 -11.37
N ASP A 239 13.12 9.15 -11.02
CA ASP A 239 12.80 9.62 -9.68
C ASP A 239 12.64 8.44 -8.69
N ILE A 240 11.99 7.35 -9.12
CA ILE A 240 11.85 6.13 -8.33
C ILE A 240 13.22 5.45 -8.14
N LEU A 241 14.04 5.39 -9.20
CA LEU A 241 15.40 4.85 -9.13
C LEU A 241 16.23 5.65 -8.14
N LYS A 242 16.23 6.97 -8.27
CA LYS A 242 16.85 7.92 -7.34
C LYS A 242 16.40 7.73 -5.89
N LEU A 243 15.14 7.38 -5.65
CA LEU A 243 14.60 7.06 -4.32
C LEU A 243 15.06 5.67 -3.84
N ALA A 244 15.18 4.69 -4.73
CA ALA A 244 15.59 3.31 -4.44
C ALA A 244 17.10 3.15 -4.16
N THR A 245 17.92 3.96 -4.83
CA THR A 245 19.41 3.88 -4.85
C THR A 245 20.11 5.02 -4.13
N TYR A 246 19.38 6.05 -3.70
CA TYR A 246 19.92 7.30 -3.16
C TYR A 246 20.80 8.11 -4.15
N SER A 247 20.64 7.91 -5.46
CA SER A 247 21.65 8.27 -6.48
C SER A 247 21.75 9.76 -6.88
N ASP A 248 21.88 10.67 -5.91
CA ASP A 248 22.51 11.96 -6.22
C ASP A 248 23.97 12.02 -5.71
N SER A 249 24.36 11.17 -4.73
CA SER A 249 25.75 11.00 -4.24
C SER A 249 25.84 9.91 -3.17
N ILE A 250 27.02 9.32 -2.93
CA ILE A 250 27.31 8.51 -1.72
C ILE A 250 26.95 9.29 -0.43
N ALA A 251 27.02 10.63 -0.45
CA ALA A 251 26.56 11.50 0.64
C ALA A 251 25.04 11.47 0.87
N GLY A 252 24.23 11.16 -0.16
CA GLY A 252 22.78 10.96 -0.05
C GLY A 252 22.41 9.65 0.65
N ILE A 253 23.25 8.62 0.51
CA ILE A 253 23.13 7.35 1.25
C ILE A 253 23.38 7.59 2.75
N ILE A 254 24.16 8.61 3.10
CA ILE A 254 24.57 8.95 4.47
C ILE A 254 23.53 9.80 5.21
N LYS A 255 22.75 10.65 4.51
CA LYS A 255 21.74 11.51 5.17
C LYS A 255 20.71 10.66 5.95
N GLU A 256 20.66 10.89 7.26
CA GLU A 256 20.05 10.01 8.28
C GLU A 256 18.52 9.86 8.26
N ASN A 257 17.79 10.52 7.35
CA ASN A 257 16.34 10.73 7.56
C ASN A 257 15.39 9.93 6.65
N THR A 258 15.88 9.06 5.75
CA THR A 258 14.97 8.30 4.88
C THR A 258 14.59 6.94 5.52
N PRO A 259 13.31 6.67 5.76
CA PRO A 259 12.87 5.45 6.42
C PRO A 259 13.07 4.19 5.57
N SER A 260 13.56 3.10 6.19
CA SER A 260 13.88 1.83 5.52
C SER A 260 12.69 1.20 4.77
N TYR A 261 11.46 1.39 5.26
CA TYR A 261 10.24 0.90 4.61
C TYR A 261 10.00 1.55 3.23
N LEU A 262 10.30 2.85 3.09
CA LEU A 262 10.10 3.61 1.86
C LEU A 262 11.07 3.14 0.79
N ILE A 263 12.34 2.94 1.18
CA ILE A 263 13.38 2.43 0.31
C ILE A 263 13.05 1.03 -0.19
N LYS A 264 12.56 0.15 0.70
CA LYS A 264 12.11 -1.20 0.31
C LYS A 264 10.98 -1.16 -0.72
N ALA A 265 9.98 -0.30 -0.50
CA ALA A 265 8.88 -0.12 -1.44
C ALA A 265 9.37 0.44 -2.80
N ALA A 266 10.28 1.41 -2.79
CA ALA A 266 10.87 1.97 -4.00
C ALA A 266 11.64 0.93 -4.82
N ARG A 267 12.42 0.07 -4.16
CA ARG A 267 13.16 -1.03 -4.82
C ARG A 267 12.25 -2.07 -5.44
N THR A 268 11.17 -2.42 -4.75
CA THR A 268 10.16 -3.36 -5.27
C THR A 268 9.46 -2.75 -6.50
N CYS A 269 9.14 -1.46 -6.43
CA CYS A 269 8.47 -0.75 -7.52
C CYS A 269 9.35 -0.59 -8.75
N ILE A 270 10.61 -0.17 -8.60
CA ILE A 270 11.52 -0.03 -9.75
C ILE A 270 11.76 -1.37 -10.44
N ALA A 271 11.88 -2.47 -9.68
CA ALA A 271 12.00 -3.80 -10.26
C ALA A 271 10.77 -4.17 -11.10
N ALA A 272 9.55 -3.92 -10.58
CA ALA A 272 8.31 -4.16 -11.32
C ALA A 272 8.19 -3.28 -12.58
N VAL A 273 8.57 -2.00 -12.50
CA VAL A 273 8.56 -1.08 -13.65
C VAL A 273 9.53 -1.57 -14.74
N VAL A 274 10.75 -1.91 -14.36
CA VAL A 274 11.75 -2.43 -15.32
C VAL A 274 11.28 -3.74 -15.93
N GLN A 275 10.74 -4.66 -15.13
CA GLN A 275 10.36 -5.99 -15.60
C GLN A 275 9.12 -5.99 -16.50
N HIS A 276 8.16 -5.09 -16.28
CA HIS A 276 6.86 -5.14 -16.96
C HIS A 276 6.59 -3.96 -17.91
N VAL A 277 7.36 -2.86 -17.82
CA VAL A 277 7.08 -1.63 -18.54
C VAL A 277 8.21 -1.24 -19.50
N THR A 278 9.42 -1.05 -18.97
CA THR A 278 10.52 -0.45 -19.75
C THR A 278 11.49 -1.46 -20.31
N TYR A 279 11.70 -2.60 -19.63
CA TYR A 279 12.70 -3.62 -19.97
C TYR A 279 14.13 -3.06 -20.02
N ASP A 280 14.36 -1.88 -19.45
CA ASP A 280 15.65 -1.19 -19.38
C ASP A 280 16.40 -1.60 -18.12
N TYR A 281 16.91 -2.84 -18.15
CA TYR A 281 17.66 -3.42 -17.02
C TYR A 281 18.98 -2.68 -16.78
N LYS A 282 19.64 -2.18 -17.84
CA LYS A 282 20.90 -1.43 -17.78
C LYS A 282 20.81 -0.24 -16.85
N LYS A 283 19.84 0.67 -17.06
CA LYS A 283 19.69 1.87 -16.21
C LYS A 283 19.46 1.59 -14.73
N CYS A 284 18.75 0.50 -14.42
CA CYS A 284 18.46 0.17 -13.02
C CYS A 284 19.66 -0.48 -12.32
N ILE A 285 20.49 -1.20 -13.07
CA ILE A 285 21.49 -2.10 -12.50
C ILE A 285 22.87 -1.48 -12.49
N GLU A 286 23.20 -0.70 -13.52
CA GLU A 286 24.51 -0.07 -13.68
C GLU A 286 24.91 0.77 -12.45
N PRO A 287 24.08 1.69 -11.91
CA PRO A 287 24.47 2.47 -10.74
C PRO A 287 24.70 1.63 -9.47
N LEU A 288 24.03 0.48 -9.36
CA LEU A 288 24.08 -0.38 -8.18
C LEU A 288 25.20 -1.41 -8.27
N LEU A 289 25.36 -2.09 -9.40
CA LEU A 289 26.47 -3.03 -9.60
C LEU A 289 27.79 -2.28 -9.69
N VAL A 290 27.90 -1.26 -10.56
CA VAL A 290 29.16 -0.57 -10.78
C VAL A 290 29.58 0.18 -9.51
N HIS A 291 28.72 1.03 -8.95
CA HIS A 291 29.12 1.82 -7.77
C HIS A 291 28.95 1.06 -6.45
N GLY A 292 27.90 0.25 -6.30
CA GLY A 292 27.63 -0.45 -5.05
C GLY A 292 28.58 -1.63 -4.80
N VAL A 293 28.85 -2.47 -5.81
CA VAL A 293 29.79 -3.59 -5.66
C VAL A 293 31.22 -3.05 -5.55
N ALA A 294 31.60 -2.06 -6.36
CA ALA A 294 32.92 -1.43 -6.23
C ALA A 294 33.12 -0.79 -4.85
N TYR A 295 32.09 -0.13 -4.29
CA TYR A 295 32.16 0.42 -2.94
C TYR A 295 32.33 -0.67 -1.87
N LEU A 296 31.58 -1.78 -1.96
CA LEU A 296 31.72 -2.90 -1.03
C LEU A 296 33.09 -3.58 -1.15
N ALA A 297 33.63 -3.72 -2.36
CA ALA A 297 34.95 -4.26 -2.62
C ALA A 297 36.06 -3.36 -2.04
N TRP A 298 35.95 -2.05 -2.26
CA TRP A 298 36.84 -1.05 -1.67
C TRP A 298 36.80 -1.08 -0.15
N LEU A 299 35.59 -1.15 0.43
CA LEU A 299 35.40 -1.21 1.87
C LEU A 299 36.01 -2.47 2.46
N ARG A 300 35.82 -3.64 1.83
CA ARG A 300 36.46 -4.89 2.23
C ARG A 300 37.99 -4.77 2.26
N LYS A 301 38.60 -4.18 1.22
CA LYS A 301 40.05 -3.96 1.13
C LYS A 301 40.54 -3.03 2.24
N LYS A 302 39.84 -1.92 2.46
CA LYS A 302 40.17 -0.95 3.51
C LYS A 302 40.07 -1.54 4.92
N PHE A 303 39.08 -2.41 5.17
CA PHE A 303 38.93 -3.11 6.45
C PHE A 303 39.99 -4.18 6.68
N SER A 304 40.47 -4.86 5.63
CA SER A 304 41.62 -5.78 5.76
C SER A 304 42.92 -5.07 6.09
N GLU A 305 43.08 -3.82 5.64
CA GLU A 305 44.30 -3.02 5.85
C GLU A 305 44.28 -2.24 7.18
N SER A 306 43.09 -1.87 7.68
CA SER A 306 42.94 -1.00 8.86
C SER A 306 42.25 -1.72 10.02
N ARG A 307 43.00 -2.52 10.81
CA ARG A 307 42.47 -3.09 12.06
C ARG A 307 42.27 -1.98 13.11
N GLY A 308 41.02 -1.53 13.31
CA GLY A 308 40.59 -0.90 14.57
C GLY A 308 40.24 0.59 14.60
N GLN A 309 40.02 1.27 13.47
CA GLN A 309 39.64 2.71 13.50
C GLN A 309 38.12 2.94 13.69
N ALA A 310 37.77 3.92 14.52
CA ALA A 310 36.40 4.36 14.81
C ALA A 310 35.59 4.83 13.58
N ARG A 311 36.26 5.26 12.48
CA ARG A 311 35.64 5.57 11.17
C ARG A 311 34.97 4.35 10.52
N ALA A 312 35.21 3.14 11.01
CA ALA A 312 34.53 1.93 10.59
C ALA A 312 33.01 1.96 10.76
N ARG A 313 32.49 2.63 11.81
CA ARG A 313 31.06 2.54 12.17
C ARG A 313 30.14 3.19 11.12
N GLU A 314 30.48 4.37 10.61
CA GLU A 314 29.72 5.05 9.55
C GLU A 314 29.74 4.23 8.25
N HIS A 315 30.92 3.72 7.89
CA HIS A 315 31.10 2.86 6.72
C HIS A 315 30.32 1.53 6.82
N ILE A 316 30.16 0.95 8.01
CA ILE A 316 29.33 -0.25 8.24
C ILE A 316 27.85 0.00 7.92
N VAL A 317 27.30 1.15 8.33
CA VAL A 317 25.89 1.49 8.04
C VAL A 317 25.68 1.65 6.53
N ILE A 318 26.61 2.32 5.85
CA ILE A 318 26.56 2.49 4.39
C ILE A 318 26.70 1.14 3.69
N ALA A 319 27.65 0.31 4.11
CA ALA A 319 27.84 -1.04 3.56
C ALA A 319 26.60 -1.91 3.74
N HIS A 320 25.96 -1.86 4.91
CA HIS A 320 24.70 -2.56 5.16
C HIS A 320 23.59 -2.06 4.21
N ARG A 321 23.43 -0.75 4.04
CA ARG A 321 22.43 -0.18 3.12
C ARG A 321 22.65 -0.58 1.67
N VAL A 322 23.90 -0.56 1.20
CA VAL A 322 24.30 -0.97 -0.15
C VAL A 322 24.09 -2.47 -0.35
N ALA A 323 24.50 -3.31 0.61
CA ALA A 323 24.30 -4.75 0.56
C ALA A 323 22.80 -5.11 0.52
N MET A 324 21.97 -4.45 1.33
CA MET A 324 20.52 -4.63 1.29
C MET A 324 19.90 -4.14 -0.02
N ALA A 325 20.43 -3.06 -0.62
CA ALA A 325 20.00 -2.58 -1.93
C ALA A 325 20.25 -3.61 -3.02
N LEU A 326 21.48 -4.08 -3.10
CA LEU A 326 21.91 -5.10 -4.04
C LEU A 326 21.11 -6.39 -3.86
N GLY A 327 21.02 -6.91 -2.62
CA GLY A 327 20.31 -8.15 -2.36
C GLY A 327 18.83 -8.09 -2.73
N SER A 328 18.14 -6.99 -2.39
CA SER A 328 16.71 -6.85 -2.71
C SER A 328 16.42 -6.68 -4.20
N LEU A 329 17.29 -5.99 -4.94
CA LEU A 329 17.12 -5.81 -6.38
C LEU A 329 17.50 -7.06 -7.17
N LEU A 330 18.58 -7.75 -6.79
CA LEU A 330 18.96 -9.03 -7.40
C LEU A 330 17.92 -10.13 -7.11
N ALA A 331 17.24 -10.07 -5.97
CA ALA A 331 16.14 -10.99 -5.67
C ALA A 331 14.86 -10.68 -6.47
N ALA A 332 14.64 -9.42 -6.84
CA ALA A 332 13.44 -8.99 -7.55
C ALA A 332 13.58 -9.03 -9.08
N LEU A 333 14.80 -8.96 -9.61
CA LEU A 333 15.08 -8.94 -11.04
C LEU A 333 15.60 -10.30 -11.54
N PRO A 334 15.16 -10.76 -12.71
CA PRO A 334 15.62 -12.02 -13.31
C PRO A 334 17.09 -11.93 -13.75
N LEU A 335 18.00 -12.59 -13.02
CA LEU A 335 19.47 -12.55 -13.21
C LEU A 335 19.92 -12.90 -14.64
N ASP A 336 19.23 -13.80 -15.31
CA ASP A 336 19.47 -14.19 -16.70
C ASP A 336 19.36 -13.01 -17.67
N LYS A 337 18.34 -12.16 -17.50
CA LYS A 337 18.16 -10.95 -18.32
C LYS A 337 19.16 -9.86 -17.98
N ILE A 338 19.60 -9.84 -16.72
CA ILE A 338 20.62 -8.91 -16.24
C ILE A 338 21.97 -9.22 -16.89
N ILE A 339 22.37 -10.49 -16.90
CA ILE A 339 23.64 -10.92 -17.46
C ILE A 339 23.68 -10.62 -18.96
N LEU A 340 22.61 -10.92 -19.70
CA LEU A 340 22.53 -10.58 -21.12
C LEU A 340 22.65 -9.06 -21.38
N SER A 341 22.01 -8.25 -20.54
CA SER A 341 22.13 -6.78 -20.61
C SER A 341 23.52 -6.27 -20.17
N ALA A 342 24.27 -7.05 -19.40
CA ALA A 342 25.62 -6.72 -18.92
C ALA A 342 26.71 -7.17 -19.90
N ASP A 343 26.51 -8.25 -20.64
CA ASP A 343 27.40 -8.65 -21.73
C ASP A 343 27.42 -7.61 -22.85
N ASP A 344 26.32 -6.86 -23.05
CA ASP A 344 26.29 -5.71 -23.94
C ASP A 344 27.01 -4.48 -23.35
N LEU A 345 27.04 -4.32 -22.02
CA LEU A 345 27.85 -3.29 -21.34
C LEU A 345 29.36 -3.52 -21.53
N CYS A 346 29.82 -4.77 -21.43
CA CYS A 346 31.24 -5.10 -21.63
C CYS A 346 31.72 -4.94 -23.08
N LYS A 347 30.81 -4.91 -24.05
CA LYS A 347 31.14 -4.69 -25.47
C LYS A 347 31.25 -3.21 -25.85
N ASP A 348 30.58 -2.32 -25.11
CA ASP A 348 30.64 -0.87 -25.35
C ASP A 348 31.91 -0.22 -24.76
N ASP A 349 32.63 -0.92 -23.87
CA ASP A 349 33.80 -0.38 -23.12
C ASP A 349 35.17 -0.62 -23.80
N ASP A 350 35.22 -1.25 -24.98
CA ASP A 350 36.45 -1.34 -25.80
C ASP A 350 36.82 0.00 -26.49
N GLY A 351 36.05 1.06 -26.24
CA GLY A 351 36.25 2.40 -26.76
C GLY A 351 36.71 3.42 -25.72
N THR A 352 37.99 3.36 -25.33
CA THR A 352 38.78 4.48 -24.76
C THR A 352 38.19 5.27 -23.56
N THR A 353 38.73 5.04 -22.36
CA THR A 353 39.52 6.07 -21.62
C THR A 353 39.99 5.54 -20.26
N SER A 354 41.31 5.56 -20.07
CA SER A 354 41.99 5.34 -18.78
C SER A 354 41.66 6.47 -17.80
N PRO A 355 41.37 6.20 -16.52
CA PRO A 355 41.16 7.26 -15.54
C PRO A 355 42.51 7.69 -14.91
N THR A 356 42.84 8.96 -15.09
CA THR A 356 43.71 9.74 -14.18
C THR A 356 42.89 10.35 -13.06
#